data_AF-A0A5B0MEI7-F1
#
_entry.id   AF-A0A5B0MEI7-F1
#
_cell.length_a   1.000
_cell.length_b   1.000
_cell.length_c   1.000
_cell.angle_alpha   90.00
_cell.angle_beta   90.00
_cell.angle_gamma   90.00
#
_symmetry.space_group_name_H-M   'P 1'
#
loop_
_entity.id
_entity.type
_entity.pdbx_description
1 polymer ?
#
loop_
_entity_poly.entity_id
_entity_poly.type
_entity_poly.pdbx_seq_one_letter_code
_entity_poly.pdbx_strand_id
1 'polypeptide(L)'
;MNQACIMIAQLFLASSSLARTFTIQNNCPFTIWPAYFTNPDSPAAKITSQPAGWEAQGSSQKSVDVPDGWAGRFWGRRNCDFSKTGPTSCATGGCNGGLVCDSATG
;
A
#
# COMPACT_ATOMS: atom_id res chain seq x y z
N MET A 1 27.96 -9.82 -48.42
CA MET A 1 27.27 -8.53 -48.63
C MET A 1 26.52 -8.21 -47.35
N ASN A 2 26.92 -7.10 -46.74
CA ASN A 2 26.68 -6.71 -45.35
C ASN A 2 25.20 -6.56 -45.01
N GLN A 3 24.72 -7.21 -43.94
CA GLN A 3 23.49 -6.81 -43.27
C GLN A 3 23.85 -5.88 -42.11
N ALA A 4 23.48 -4.62 -42.27
CA ALA A 4 23.69 -3.55 -41.32
C ALA A 4 22.93 -3.82 -40.02
N CYS A 5 23.63 -3.79 -38.89
CA CYS A 5 23.05 -3.85 -37.56
C CYS A 5 22.38 -2.50 -37.26
N ILE A 6 21.06 -2.41 -37.45
CA ILE A 6 20.29 -1.20 -37.15
C ILE A 6 20.14 -1.10 -35.63
N MET A 7 21.02 -0.32 -35.00
CA MET A 7 20.94 0.04 -33.58
C MET A 7 19.83 1.08 -33.39
N ILE A 8 18.63 0.64 -33.00
CA ILE A 8 17.55 1.55 -32.59
C ILE A 8 17.91 2.11 -31.21
N ALA A 9 18.33 3.36 -31.15
CA ALA A 9 18.53 4.07 -29.89
C ALA A 9 17.17 4.38 -29.26
N GLN A 10 16.78 3.61 -28.24
CA GLN A 10 15.57 3.90 -27.45
C GLN A 10 15.82 5.11 -26.55
N LEU A 11 15.17 6.23 -26.88
CA LEU A 11 15.16 7.41 -26.04
C LEU A 11 14.22 7.16 -24.85
N PHE A 12 14.78 6.87 -23.67
CA PHE A 12 14.00 6.74 -22.43
C PHE A 12 13.59 8.13 -21.95
N LEU A 13 12.32 8.51 -22.17
CA LEU A 13 11.72 9.67 -21.51
C LEU A 13 11.53 9.35 -20.03
N ALA A 14 12.41 9.89 -19.17
CA ALA A 14 12.23 9.84 -17.73
C ALA A 14 11.06 10.74 -17.33
N SER A 15 9.92 10.13 -17.01
CA SER A 15 8.77 10.82 -16.42
C SER A 15 8.98 10.91 -14.91
N SER A 16 9.10 12.12 -14.38
CA SER A 16 9.10 12.37 -12.94
C SER A 16 7.64 12.35 -12.44
N SER A 17 7.25 11.28 -11.75
CA SER A 17 5.98 11.27 -11.01
C SER A 17 6.16 11.97 -9.66
N LEU A 18 5.24 12.87 -9.31
CA LEU A 18 5.22 13.52 -7.99
C LEU A 18 4.59 12.59 -6.96
N ALA A 19 5.39 11.73 -6.32
CA ALA A 19 4.91 10.93 -5.21
C ALA A 19 4.48 11.83 -4.03
N ARG A 20 3.46 11.38 -3.27
CA ARG A 20 3.03 12.00 -2.02
C ARG A 20 3.36 11.07 -0.87
N THR A 21 3.83 11.61 0.25
CA THR A 21 4.13 10.79 1.43
C THR A 21 3.03 10.97 2.47
N PHE A 22 2.42 9.86 2.90
CA PHE A 22 1.53 9.80 4.04
C PHE A 22 2.30 9.31 5.26
N THR A 23 2.29 10.07 6.35
CA THR A 23 2.84 9.63 7.64
C THR A 23 1.70 9.20 8.55
N ILE A 24 1.63 7.91 8.84
CA ILE A 24 0.65 7.32 9.75
C ILE A 24 1.29 7.21 11.12
N GLN A 25 0.74 7.94 12.09
CA GLN A 25 1.22 7.93 13.48
C GLN A 25 0.15 7.33 14.39
N ASN A 26 0.55 6.34 15.18
CA ASN A 26 -0.29 5.78 16.23
C ASN A 26 -0.07 6.57 17.53
N ASN A 27 -0.93 7.56 17.81
CA ASN A 27 -0.91 8.29 19.07
C ASN A 27 -1.72 7.60 20.19
N CYS A 28 -2.23 6.39 19.96
CA CYS A 28 -2.89 5.61 21.01
C CYS A 28 -1.85 4.97 21.94
N PRO A 29 -2.19 4.73 23.23
CA PRO A 29 -1.30 4.06 24.18
C PRO A 29 -1.27 2.54 24.00
N PHE A 30 -1.78 2.03 22.88
CA PHE A 30 -1.90 0.60 22.57
C PHE A 30 -1.64 0.35 21.10
N THR A 31 -1.36 -0.91 20.77
CA THR A 31 -1.15 -1.36 19.39
C THR A 31 -2.41 -1.24 18.55
N ILE A 32 -2.24 -0.72 17.34
CA ILE A 32 -3.24 -0.78 16.28
C ILE A 32 -2.61 -1.46 15.06
N TRP A 33 -3.46 -1.86 14.10
CA TRP A 33 -2.98 -2.42 12.84
C TRP A 33 -3.47 -1.56 11.68
N PRO A 34 -2.71 -0.54 11.27
CA PRO A 34 -3.10 0.23 10.10
C PRO A 34 -3.09 -0.65 8.85
N ALA A 35 -3.90 -0.26 7.88
CA ALA A 35 -4.03 -0.92 6.60
C ALA A 35 -4.31 0.10 5.50
N TYR A 36 -4.07 -0.31 4.26
CA TYR A 36 -4.48 0.47 3.09
C TYR A 36 -5.05 -0.43 2.01
N PHE A 37 -5.81 0.21 1.12
CA PHE A 37 -6.33 -0.43 -0.08
C PHE A 37 -6.26 0.58 -1.23
N THR A 38 -5.67 0.15 -2.34
CA THR A 38 -5.71 0.91 -3.59
C THR A 38 -6.98 0.53 -4.33
N ASN A 39 -7.82 1.50 -4.67
CA ASN A 39 -9.04 1.21 -5.39
C ASN A 39 -8.71 0.55 -6.75
N PRO A 40 -9.51 -0.42 -7.24
CA PRO A 40 -9.26 -1.08 -8.51
C PRO A 40 -9.24 -0.11 -9.72
N ASP A 41 -9.97 1.00 -9.61
CA ASP A 41 -10.08 2.08 -10.60
C ASP A 41 -9.09 3.23 -10.36
N SER A 42 -8.13 3.08 -9.44
CA SER A 42 -7.08 4.08 -9.25
C SER A 42 -6.35 4.35 -10.57
N PRO A 43 -6.26 5.62 -11.01
CA PRO A 43 -5.57 5.96 -12.26
C PRO A 43 -4.05 5.82 -12.12
N ALA A 44 -3.54 5.78 -10.89
CA ALA A 44 -2.14 5.53 -10.59
C ALA A 44 -1.88 4.09 -10.13
N ALA A 45 -0.61 3.68 -10.23
CA ALA A 45 -0.16 2.36 -9.83
C ALA A 45 -0.49 2.02 -8.36
N LYS A 46 -0.63 0.72 -8.07
CA LYS A 46 -0.77 0.21 -6.71
C LYS A 46 0.50 0.49 -5.90
N ILE A 47 0.34 0.72 -4.60
CA ILE A 47 1.46 0.81 -3.66
C ILE A 47 2.08 -0.59 -3.52
N THR A 48 3.33 -0.75 -3.95
CA THR A 48 4.09 -2.02 -3.90
C THR A 48 5.32 -1.96 -2.99
N SER A 49 5.68 -0.76 -2.50
CA SER A 49 6.87 -0.54 -1.67
C SER A 49 6.77 -1.17 -0.28
N GLN A 50 5.58 -1.62 0.13
CA GLN A 50 5.32 -2.21 1.44
C GLN A 50 4.02 -3.01 1.44
N PRO A 51 3.77 -3.83 2.48
CA PRO A 51 2.52 -4.58 2.61
C PRO A 51 1.30 -3.70 2.92
N ALA A 52 0.12 -4.13 2.47
CA ALA A 52 -1.19 -3.50 2.68
C ALA A 52 -1.73 -3.52 4.12
N GLY A 53 -0.89 -3.89 5.10
CA GLY A 53 -1.19 -3.79 6.52
C GLY A 53 0.03 -4.11 7.37
N TRP A 54 0.09 -3.52 8.56
CA TRP A 54 1.21 -3.69 9.49
C TRP A 54 0.75 -3.51 10.94
N GLU A 55 1.58 -3.97 11.87
CA GLU A 55 1.42 -3.69 13.29
C GLU A 55 2.10 -2.37 13.66
N ALA A 56 1.39 -1.51 14.38
CA ALA A 56 1.89 -0.23 14.87
C ALA A 56 1.75 -0.20 16.39
N GLN A 57 2.86 -0.35 17.11
CA GLN A 57 2.91 -0.16 18.57
C GLN A 57 2.48 1.26 18.94
N GLY A 58 2.11 1.47 20.21
CA GLY A 58 1.82 2.81 20.72
C GLY A 58 2.96 3.79 20.47
N SER A 59 2.63 5.03 20.10
CA SER A 59 3.57 6.11 19.76
C SER A 59 4.48 5.85 18.55
N SER A 60 4.25 4.77 17.79
CA SER A 60 5.00 4.49 16.56
C SER A 60 4.48 5.31 15.37
N GLN A 61 5.31 5.46 14.35
CA GLN A 61 4.92 6.05 13.08
C GLN A 61 5.51 5.29 11.90
N LYS A 62 4.85 5.38 10.74
CA LYS A 62 5.33 4.83 9.48
C LYS A 62 4.96 5.76 8.32
N SER A 63 5.91 6.02 7.44
CA SER A 63 5.68 6.79 6.21
C SER A 63 5.44 5.86 5.02
N VAL A 64 4.57 6.31 4.12
CA VAL A 64 4.07 5.58 2.97
C VAL A 64 4.09 6.51 1.77
N ASP A 65 4.90 6.19 0.76
CA ASP A 65 4.85 6.90 -0.50
C ASP A 65 3.72 6.34 -1.38
N VAL A 66 2.85 7.24 -1.85
CA VAL A 66 1.79 6.93 -2.79
C VAL A 66 2.08 7.62 -4.13
N PRO A 67 1.84 6.95 -5.27
CA PRO A 67 1.99 7.57 -6.58
C PRO A 67 1.09 8.79 -6.76
N ASP A 68 1.51 9.73 -7.61
CA ASP A 68 0.65 10.85 -8.00
C ASP A 68 -0.64 10.34 -8.65
N GLY A 69 -1.78 10.90 -8.27
CA GLY A 69 -3.09 10.43 -8.74
C GLY A 69 -3.60 9.15 -8.09
N TRP A 70 -2.91 8.59 -7.09
CA TRP A 70 -3.38 7.40 -6.38
C TRP A 70 -4.75 7.63 -5.73
N ALA A 71 -5.68 6.70 -5.95
CA ALA A 71 -6.97 6.67 -5.30
C ALA A 71 -7.08 5.44 -4.39
N GLY A 72 -7.37 5.66 -3.12
CA GLY A 72 -7.50 4.59 -2.15
C GLY A 72 -7.81 5.11 -0.76
N ARG A 73 -7.60 4.26 0.24
CA ARG A 73 -7.86 4.58 1.64
C ARG A 73 -6.80 3.99 2.55
N PHE A 74 -6.59 4.67 3.67
CA PHE A 74 -5.93 4.14 4.86
C PHE A 74 -6.96 4.05 5.99
N TRP A 75 -6.83 3.07 6.88
CA TRP A 75 -7.65 2.98 8.09
C TRP A 75 -6.91 2.27 9.21
N GLY A 76 -7.38 2.45 10.44
CA GLY A 76 -6.89 1.75 11.62
C GLY A 76 -7.73 0.53 11.96
N ARG A 77 -7.09 -0.52 12.49
CA ARG A 77 -7.75 -1.74 13.00
C ARG A 77 -7.39 -1.97 14.46
N ARG A 78 -8.30 -2.58 15.21
CA ARG A 78 -8.14 -2.79 16.66
C ARG A 78 -8.49 -4.22 17.06
N ASN A 79 -7.80 -4.72 18.08
CA ASN A 79 -7.99 -6.03 18.70
C ASN A 79 -8.02 -7.13 17.63
N CYS A 80 -6.88 -7.31 16.95
CA CYS A 80 -6.75 -8.26 15.85
C CYS A 80 -6.19 -9.61 16.32
N ASP A 81 -6.69 -10.67 15.71
CA ASP A 81 -6.24 -12.06 15.78
C ASP A 81 -6.06 -12.58 14.35
N PHE A 82 -4.81 -12.68 13.90
CA PHE A 82 -4.45 -13.13 12.56
C PHE A 82 -4.21 -14.64 12.46
N SER A 83 -4.57 -15.43 13.49
CA SER A 83 -4.76 -16.88 13.31
C SER A 83 -5.92 -17.18 12.35
N LYS A 84 -6.80 -16.20 12.14
CA LYS A 84 -7.92 -16.21 11.19
C LYS A 84 -7.63 -15.20 10.08
N THR A 85 -8.11 -15.51 8.89
CA THR A 85 -8.11 -14.58 7.75
C THR A 85 -9.52 -13.98 7.57
N GLY A 86 -9.59 -12.83 6.91
CA GLY A 86 -10.87 -12.21 6.55
C GLY A 86 -11.30 -11.06 7.47
N PRO A 87 -12.48 -10.45 7.18
CA PRO A 87 -12.92 -9.21 7.83
C PRO A 87 -13.13 -9.31 9.34
N THR A 88 -13.32 -10.54 9.86
CA THR A 88 -13.49 -10.81 11.28
C THR A 88 -12.17 -11.06 12.02
N SER A 89 -11.03 -10.94 11.35
CA SER A 89 -9.70 -11.02 11.97
C SER A 89 -9.42 -9.88 12.95
N CYS A 90 -10.20 -8.80 12.92
CA CYS A 90 -10.12 -7.71 13.88
C CYS A 90 -11.51 -7.39 14.40
N ALA A 91 -11.61 -6.97 15.67
CA ALA A 91 -12.88 -6.53 16.25
C ALA A 91 -13.48 -5.33 15.49
N THR A 92 -12.62 -4.45 14.97
CA THR A 92 -13.03 -3.31 14.12
C THR A 92 -12.09 -3.13 12.95
N GLY A 93 -12.64 -2.84 11.77
CA GLY A 93 -11.87 -2.48 10.57
C GLY A 93 -11.12 -3.64 9.92
N GLY A 94 -11.42 -4.89 10.26
CA GLY A 94 -10.79 -6.03 9.59
C GLY A 94 -11.05 -6.04 8.08
N CYS A 95 -10.19 -6.74 7.36
CA CYS A 95 -10.17 -6.78 5.90
C CYS A 95 -9.94 -8.21 5.40
N ASN A 96 -10.24 -8.48 4.14
CA ASN A 96 -9.90 -9.75 3.52
C ASN A 96 -8.36 -9.95 3.54
N GLY A 97 -7.89 -11.18 3.65
CA GLY A 97 -6.44 -11.48 3.75
C GLY A 97 -5.84 -11.46 5.17
N GLY A 98 -6.42 -10.72 6.12
CA GLY A 98 -5.94 -10.69 7.51
C GLY A 98 -4.92 -9.56 7.75
N LEU A 99 -3.71 -9.86 8.24
CA LEU A 99 -2.73 -8.80 8.57
C LEU A 99 -2.40 -7.93 7.35
N VAL A 100 -2.17 -8.57 6.21
CA VAL A 100 -1.98 -7.91 4.92
C VAL A 100 -3.28 -8.01 4.14
N CYS A 101 -3.90 -6.86 3.87
CA CYS A 101 -5.18 -6.80 3.19
C CYS A 101 -5.09 -7.28 1.74
N ASP A 102 -6.15 -7.92 1.25
CA ASP A 102 -6.19 -8.45 -0.10
C ASP A 102 -6.24 -7.33 -1.14
N SER A 103 -5.40 -7.43 -2.17
CA SER A 103 -5.21 -6.33 -3.12
C SER A 103 -6.39 -6.11 -4.10
N ALA A 104 -7.33 -7.06 -4.16
CA ALA A 104 -8.51 -7.01 -5.01
C ALA A 104 -9.79 -6.65 -4.24
N THR A 105 -9.92 -7.16 -3.01
CA THR A 105 -11.17 -7.08 -2.24
C THR A 105 -11.08 -6.21 -0.99
N GLY A 106 -9.88 -5.84 -0.55
CA GLY A 106 -9.67 -5.12 0.70
C GLY A 106 -9.71 -6.08 1.86
#